data_AF-A0A959LLI7-F1
#
_entry.id   AF-A0A959LLI7-F1
#
_cell.length_a   1.000
_cell.length_b   1.000
_cell.length_c   1.000
_cell.angle_alpha   90.00
_cell.angle_beta   90.00
_cell.angle_gamma   90.00
#
_symmetry.space_group_name_H-M   'P 1'
#
loop_
_entity.id
_entity.type
_entity.pdbx_description
1 polymer ?
#
loop_
_entity_poly.entity_id
_entity_poly.type
_entity_poly.pdbx_seq_one_letter_code
_entity_poly.pdbx_strand_id
1 'polypeptide(L)' 'INTAGGASWVSFHHGGGVGMGYSLHAGMVIVADGSADADERLSRVLYNDPAMGILRHHDAGYEQATENADRFGLNIWK' A
#
# COMPACT_ATOMS: atom_id res chain seq x y z
N ILE A 1 0.86 -6.53 -2.90
CA ILE A 1 2.04 -6.24 -2.06
C ILE A 1 1.82 -6.52 -0.58
N ASN A 2 0.70 -6.15 0.04
CA ASN A 2 0.46 -6.37 1.48
C ASN A 2 0.49 -7.84 1.92
N THR A 3 -0.01 -8.77 1.08
CA THR A 3 0.13 -10.21 1.33
C THR A 3 1.60 -10.63 1.44
N ALA A 4 2.44 -10.15 0.52
CA ALA A 4 3.87 -10.42 0.53
C ALA A 4 4.62 -9.69 1.66
N GLY A 5 4.13 -8.51 2.08
CA GLY A 5 4.68 -7.74 3.19
C GLY A 5 4.36 -8.33 4.57
N GLY A 6 3.40 -9.25 4.66
CA GLY A 6 3.01 -9.92 5.90
C GLY A 6 1.83 -9.29 6.62
N ALA A 7 0.88 -8.68 5.91
CA ALA A 7 -0.38 -8.26 6.54
C ALA A 7 -1.09 -9.47 7.19
N SER A 8 -1.76 -9.25 8.32
CA SER A 8 -2.47 -10.32 9.05
C SER A 8 -3.66 -10.85 8.26
N TRP A 9 -4.36 -9.97 7.53
CA TRP A 9 -5.27 -10.37 6.47
C TRP A 9 -5.35 -9.31 5.38
N VAL A 10 -5.68 -9.76 4.18
CA VAL A 10 -5.86 -8.92 2.99
C VAL A 10 -7.18 -9.30 2.33
N SER A 11 -7.87 -8.30 1.82
CA SER A 11 -9.12 -8.47 1.08
C SER A 11 -9.06 -7.75 -0.25
N PHE A 12 -9.80 -8.25 -1.23
CA PHE A 12 -9.99 -7.62 -2.52
C PHE A 12 -11.46 -7.70 -2.90
N HIS A 13 -12.08 -6.54 -3.08
CA HIS A 13 -13.52 -6.42 -3.21
C HIS A 13 -13.89 -5.71 -4.53
N HIS A 14 -15.07 -6.04 -5.03
CA HIS A 14 -15.69 -5.42 -6.20
C HIS A 14 -16.94 -4.62 -5.79
N GLY A 15 -17.08 -3.41 -6.33
CA GLY A 15 -18.28 -2.59 -6.27
C GLY A 15 -18.59 -1.92 -4.93
N GLY A 16 -17.66 -1.93 -3.97
CA GLY A 16 -17.87 -1.19 -2.72
C GLY A 16 -18.05 0.31 -2.98
N GLY A 17 -19.01 0.91 -2.28
CA GLY A 17 -19.40 2.32 -2.41
C GLY A 17 -20.30 2.61 -3.61
N VAL A 18 -19.86 2.25 -4.82
CA VAL A 18 -20.45 2.71 -6.09
C VAL A 18 -21.23 1.64 -6.86
N GLY A 19 -21.34 0.42 -6.33
CA GLY A 19 -22.10 -0.68 -6.93
C GLY A 19 -21.30 -1.52 -7.92
N MET A 20 -21.90 -2.65 -8.33
CA MET A 20 -21.28 -3.63 -9.23
C MET A 20 -20.88 -3.00 -10.56
N GLY A 21 -19.63 -3.20 -10.97
CA GLY A 21 -19.07 -2.76 -12.25
C GLY A 21 -18.25 -1.48 -12.19
N TYR A 22 -18.25 -0.75 -11.07
CA TYR A 22 -17.71 0.61 -11.01
C TYR A 22 -16.48 0.81 -10.12
N SER A 23 -16.12 -0.16 -9.26
CA SER A 23 -14.92 -0.06 -8.43
C SER A 23 -14.28 -1.42 -8.15
N LEU A 24 -12.95 -1.41 -8.10
CA LEU A 24 -12.13 -2.48 -7.55
C LEU A 24 -11.24 -1.85 -6.49
N HIS A 25 -11.19 -2.45 -5.31
CA HIS A 25 -10.36 -1.97 -4.22
C HIS A 25 -9.85 -3.11 -3.34
N ALA A 26 -8.74 -2.87 -2.68
CA ALA A 26 -8.12 -3.79 -1.75
C ALA A 26 -8.13 -3.19 -0.35
N GLY A 27 -8.29 -4.03 0.66
CA GLY A 27 -8.10 -3.70 2.06
C GLY A 27 -7.03 -4.58 2.67
N MET A 28 -6.39 -4.10 3.73
CA MET A 28 -5.44 -4.87 4.52
C MET A 28 -5.57 -4.51 5.98
N VAL A 29 -5.22 -5.45 6.85
CA VAL A 29 -5.03 -5.18 8.28
C VAL A 29 -3.80 -5.94 8.74
N ILE A 30 -3.05 -5.32 9.65
CA ILE A 30 -1.92 -5.92 10.33
C ILE A 30 -2.08 -5.75 11.84
N VAL A 31 -1.82 -6.82 12.59
CA VAL A 31 -1.93 -6.86 14.05
C VAL A 31 -0.57 -6.55 14.67
N ALA A 32 -0.56 -5.61 15.61
CA ALA A 32 0.57 -5.34 16.48
C ALA A 32 0.37 -6.07 17.82
N ASP A 33 0.86 -7.30 17.92
CA ASP A 33 0.72 -8.14 19.13
C ASP A 33 1.90 -8.05 20.10
N GLY A 34 2.90 -7.23 19.79
CA GLY A 34 4.11 -7.03 20.61
C GLY A 34 5.23 -8.04 20.33
N SER A 35 5.06 -8.97 19.39
CA SER A 35 6.11 -9.90 18.97
C SER A 35 7.13 -9.23 18.03
N ALA A 36 8.36 -9.78 18.00
CA ALA A 36 9.39 -9.33 17.06
C ALA A 36 9.03 -9.63 15.58
N ASP A 37 8.30 -10.72 15.32
CA ASP A 37 7.78 -11.01 13.97
C ASP A 37 6.78 -9.93 13.51
N ALA A 38 5.86 -9.52 14.39
CA ALA A 38 4.92 -8.46 14.09
C ALA A 38 5.63 -7.13 13.80
N ASP A 39 6.69 -6.79 14.54
CA ASP A 39 7.49 -5.57 14.29
C ASP A 39 8.11 -5.54 12.88
N GLU A 40 8.70 -6.66 12.45
CA GLU A 40 9.28 -6.78 11.10
C GLU A 40 8.20 -6.69 10.01
N ARG A 41 7.03 -7.29 10.23
CA ARG A 41 5.90 -7.22 9.29
C ARG A 41 5.28 -5.82 9.25
N LEU A 42 5.14 -5.17 10.39
CA LEU A 42 4.61 -3.80 10.52
C LEU A 42 5.46 -2.82 9.74
N SER A 43 6.79 -2.86 9.92
CA SER A 43 7.72 -1.98 9.21
C SER A 43 7.57 -2.12 7.68
N ARG A 44 7.43 -3.35 7.17
CA ARG A 44 7.24 -3.61 5.74
C ARG A 44 5.86 -3.17 5.24
N VAL A 45 4.79 -3.58 5.91
CA VAL A 45 3.41 -3.34 5.43
C VAL A 45 3.07 -1.86 5.49
N LEU A 46 3.39 -1.18 6.59
CA LEU A 46 3.07 0.24 6.78
C LEU A 46 3.96 1.17 5.97
N TYR A 47 5.08 0.68 5.43
CA TYR A 47 5.85 1.38 4.40
C TYR A 47 5.25 1.13 3.00
N ASN A 48 5.04 -0.14 2.64
CA ASN A 48 4.66 -0.53 1.29
C ASN A 48 3.23 -0.08 0.90
N ASP A 49 2.26 -0.17 1.82
CA ASP A 49 0.86 0.14 1.52
C ASP A 49 0.65 1.61 1.10
N PRO A 50 1.10 2.63 1.87
CA PRO A 50 1.03 4.01 1.41
C PRO A 50 2.01 4.31 0.26
N ALA A 51 3.17 3.64 0.18
CA ALA A 51 4.09 3.83 -0.95
C ALA A 51 3.42 3.49 -2.29
N MET A 52 2.54 2.48 -2.35
CA MET A 52 1.75 2.21 -3.57
C MET A 52 0.88 3.38 -3.99
N GLY A 53 0.35 4.14 -3.04
CA GLY A 53 -0.37 5.38 -3.31
C GLY A 53 0.53 6.40 -4.01
N ILE A 54 1.74 6.61 -3.49
CA ILE A 54 2.72 7.53 -4.10
C ILE A 54 3.11 7.04 -5.50
N LEU A 55 3.48 5.76 -5.64
CA LEU A 55 3.90 5.18 -6.93
C LEU A 55 2.80 5.29 -7.99
N ARG A 56 1.54 5.01 -7.63
CA ARG A 56 0.39 5.14 -8.54
C ARG A 56 0.22 6.58 -9.04
N HIS A 57 0.34 7.57 -8.17
CA HIS A 57 0.16 8.97 -8.57
C HIS A 57 1.40 9.51 -9.29
N HIS A 58 2.61 9.05 -8.96
CA HIS A 58 3.80 9.35 -9.73
C HIS A 58 3.63 8.87 -11.18
N ASP A 59 3.23 7.61 -11.37
CA ASP A 59 2.99 7.02 -12.70
C ASP A 59 1.93 7.81 -13.50
N ALA A 60 0.92 8.35 -12.82
CA ALA A 60 -0.08 9.22 -13.43
C ALA A 60 0.42 10.67 -13.72
N GLY A 61 1.66 11.01 -13.39
CA GLY A 61 2.29 12.29 -13.72
C GLY A 61 2.12 13.41 -12.68
N TYR A 62 1.76 13.09 -11.44
CA TYR A 62 1.60 14.10 -10.38
C TYR A 62 2.96 14.50 -9.79
N GLU A 63 3.37 15.75 -9.97
CA GLU A 63 4.66 16.29 -9.47
C GLU A 63 4.84 16.08 -7.97
N GLN A 64 3.81 16.34 -7.17
CA GLN A 64 3.84 16.13 -5.72
C GLN A 64 4.13 14.66 -5.34
N ALA A 65 3.72 13.70 -6.18
CA ALA A 65 4.02 12.30 -5.94
C ALA A 65 5.48 11.98 -6.26
N THR A 66 6.07 12.62 -7.28
CA THR A 66 7.51 12.55 -7.57
C THR A 66 8.34 13.11 -6.44
N GLU A 67 8.00 14.29 -5.95
CA GLU A 67 8.68 14.90 -4.79
C GLU A 67 8.63 13.99 -3.56
N ASN A 68 7.47 13.38 -3.30
CA ASN A 68 7.33 12.44 -2.19
C ASN A 68 8.11 11.14 -2.43
N ALA A 69 8.13 10.62 -3.65
CA ALA A 69 8.91 9.44 -3.98
C ALA A 69 10.40 9.67 -3.72
N ASP A 70 10.95 10.81 -4.14
CA ASP A 70 12.34 11.19 -3.88
C ASP A 70 12.58 11.38 -2.37
N ARG A 71 11.68 12.09 -1.68
CA ARG A 71 11.76 12.35 -0.24
C ARG A 71 11.80 11.05 0.59
N PHE A 72 11.02 10.04 0.21
CA PHE A 72 10.94 8.78 0.93
C PHE A 72 11.86 7.70 0.35
N GLY A 73 12.69 8.02 -0.66
CA GLY A 73 13.64 7.08 -1.26
C GLY A 73 12.98 5.89 -1.96
N LEU A 74 11.82 6.11 -2.58
CA LEU A 74 11.12 5.06 -3.33
C LEU A 74 11.90 4.74 -4.60
N ASN A 75 12.15 3.44 -4.85
CA ASN A 75 12.80 3.00 -6.06
C ASN A 75 11.82 2.98 -7.22
N ILE A 76 11.87 4.02 -8.05
CA ILE A 76 11.08 4.14 -9.27
C ILE A 76 12.02 3.82 -10.44
N TRP A 77 11.75 2.69 -11.11
CA TRP A 77 12.47 2.32 -12.33
C TRP A 77 12.16 3.37 -13.42
N LYS A 78 13.21 3.93 -14.01
CA LYS A 78 13.13 4.84 -15.17
C LYS A 78 13.18 4.07 -16.48
#